data_AF-A0A2R7QJA1-F1
#
_entry.id   AF-A0A2R7QJA1-F1
#
_cell.length_a   1.000
_cell.length_b   1.000
_cell.length_c   1.000
_cell.angle_alpha   90.00
_cell.angle_beta   90.00
_cell.angle_gamma   90.00
#
_symmetry.space_group_name_H-M   'P 1'
#
loop_
_entity.id
_entity.type
_entity.pdbx_description
1 polymer ?
#
loop_
_entity_poly.entity_id
_entity_poly.type
_entity_poly.pdbx_seq_one_letter_code
_entity_poly.pdbx_strand_id
1 'polypeptide(L)'
;LWATASPLTVLGPAAAQTLVLTAEEGIEVQLCLPEGTALDGAATLLAGNTYSVDARQPVTLTATAGQHSLAILVLPSRLADQAWVLETPDGRELVVSADPVWLAADGALAGRSHGSPGVTRYSAAAARFEEVVAAATDPGQPGLRVAAELLRAAMPVPASFGSLAGRAAAPSDDVMDKLAAVYRLDLTVASTSGGGHTELEIAWAGDVARLFVDGTLVADRFWDGSPWVIETHDAGIPAGAEVLLQVLPLSKAAEVGLPAAAQERRDSVAGDLAALDTVELIQWTSWTAERTGQGGPCMA
;
A
#
# COMPACT_ATOMS: atom_id res chain seq x y z
N LEU A 1 5.66 -28.12 18.58
CA LEU A 1 4.70 -27.10 18.12
C LEU A 1 5.38 -26.26 17.06
N TRP A 2 4.81 -26.21 15.86
CA TRP A 2 5.27 -25.35 14.76
C TRP A 2 4.10 -25.08 13.80
N ALA A 3 4.21 -24.03 13.00
CA ALA A 3 3.31 -23.71 11.91
C ALA A 3 4.13 -23.30 10.68
N THR A 4 3.67 -23.64 9.48
CA THR A 4 4.25 -23.09 8.23
C THR A 4 3.69 -21.71 7.90
N ALA A 5 2.52 -21.36 8.45
CA ALA A 5 1.98 -20.01 8.41
C ALA A 5 2.69 -19.07 9.38
N SER A 6 2.81 -17.81 9.00
CA SER A 6 3.51 -16.77 9.76
C SER A 6 2.60 -16.15 10.83
N PRO A 7 3.06 -15.91 12.07
CA PRO A 7 2.25 -15.24 13.09
C PRO A 7 2.12 -13.74 12.78
N LEU A 8 0.87 -13.25 12.71
CA LEU A 8 0.57 -11.84 12.49
C LEU A 8 0.31 -11.11 13.80
N THR A 9 -0.65 -11.59 14.60
CA THR A 9 -1.04 -10.96 15.87
C THR A 9 -1.82 -11.92 16.78
N VAL A 10 -2.15 -11.45 17.99
CA VAL A 10 -3.09 -12.09 18.91
C VAL A 10 -4.19 -11.09 19.25
N LEU A 11 -5.44 -11.50 19.12
CA LEU A 11 -6.63 -10.67 19.39
C LEU A 11 -7.34 -11.12 20.66
N GLY A 12 -8.12 -10.22 21.24
CA GLY A 12 -9.01 -10.49 22.37
C GLY A 12 -8.30 -10.55 23.73
N PRO A 13 -9.08 -10.65 24.83
CA PRO A 13 -8.55 -10.74 26.18
C PRO A 13 -7.89 -12.11 26.42
N ALA A 14 -7.06 -12.22 27.46
CA ALA A 14 -6.34 -13.44 27.82
C ALA A 14 -7.25 -14.69 27.97
N ALA A 15 -8.52 -14.50 28.36
CA ALA A 15 -9.48 -15.58 28.53
C ALA A 15 -10.09 -16.11 27.22
N ALA A 16 -9.98 -15.37 26.10
CA ALA A 16 -10.60 -15.69 24.82
C ALA A 16 -9.72 -15.20 23.66
N GLN A 17 -8.46 -15.64 23.65
CA GLN A 17 -7.49 -15.20 22.64
C GLN A 17 -7.75 -15.85 21.28
N THR A 18 -7.51 -15.07 20.23
CA THR A 18 -7.39 -15.59 18.86
C THR A 18 -5.98 -15.35 18.35
N LEU A 19 -5.23 -16.41 18.05
CA LEU A 19 -3.96 -16.33 17.32
C LEU A 19 -4.26 -16.15 15.83
N VAL A 20 -3.75 -15.09 15.22
CA VAL A 20 -3.90 -14.83 13.79
C VAL A 20 -2.62 -15.21 13.07
N LEU A 21 -2.74 -16.10 12.08
CA LEU A 21 -1.68 -16.58 11.22
C LEU A 21 -1.95 -16.16 9.76
N THR A 22 -0.91 -15.93 8.98
CA THR A 22 -1.01 -15.64 7.54
C THR A 22 -0.38 -16.78 6.74
N ALA A 23 -1.11 -17.29 5.75
CA ALA A 23 -0.58 -18.22 4.78
C ALA A 23 0.41 -17.51 3.84
N GLU A 24 1.43 -18.22 3.40
CA GLU A 24 2.39 -17.75 2.41
C GLU A 24 2.03 -18.30 1.02
N GLU A 25 2.18 -17.49 -0.02
CA GLU A 25 1.84 -17.90 -1.39
C GLU A 25 2.67 -19.12 -1.81
N GLY A 26 2.00 -20.16 -2.29
CA GLY A 26 2.65 -21.41 -2.72
C GLY A 26 3.11 -22.34 -1.60
N ILE A 27 2.88 -22.02 -0.32
CA ILE A 27 3.21 -22.88 0.82
C ILE A 27 1.93 -23.45 1.44
N GLU A 28 1.85 -24.78 1.56
CA GLU A 28 0.74 -25.43 2.26
C GLU A 28 0.76 -25.09 3.75
N VAL A 29 -0.39 -24.68 4.28
CA VAL A 29 -0.52 -24.40 5.72
C VAL A 29 -0.61 -25.71 6.50
N GLN A 30 0.37 -25.93 7.36
CA GLN A 30 0.41 -27.05 8.29
C GLN A 30 0.62 -26.54 9.71
N LEU A 31 -0.13 -27.13 10.66
CA LEU A 31 -0.08 -26.81 12.08
C LEU A 31 0.25 -28.08 12.86
N CYS A 32 1.36 -28.09 13.60
CA CYS A 32 1.72 -29.16 14.52
C CYS A 32 1.44 -28.72 15.96
N LEU A 33 0.43 -29.30 16.61
CA LEU A 33 -0.02 -28.92 17.96
C LEU A 33 0.64 -29.79 19.05
N PRO A 34 0.72 -29.36 20.32
CA PRO A 34 1.20 -30.22 21.40
C PRO A 34 0.35 -31.50 21.51
N GLU A 35 0.96 -32.62 21.92
CA GLU A 35 0.21 -33.85 22.19
C GLU A 35 -0.90 -33.62 23.22
N GLY A 36 -2.04 -34.30 23.04
CA GLY A 36 -3.24 -34.09 23.86
C GLY A 36 -4.06 -32.84 23.50
N THR A 37 -3.69 -32.11 22.44
CA THR A 37 -4.48 -31.00 21.89
C THR A 37 -5.42 -31.50 20.80
N ALA A 38 -6.72 -31.28 20.97
CA ALA A 38 -7.72 -31.49 19.92
C ALA A 38 -7.84 -30.23 19.06
N LEU A 39 -8.04 -30.39 17.75
CA LEU A 39 -8.30 -29.29 16.82
C LEU A 39 -9.67 -29.47 16.21
N ASP A 40 -10.54 -28.48 16.40
CA ASP A 40 -11.85 -28.41 15.77
C ASP A 40 -11.87 -27.36 14.64
N GLY A 41 -12.65 -27.62 13.59
CA GLY A 41 -12.75 -26.79 12.38
C GLY A 41 -12.26 -27.46 11.11
N ALA A 42 -12.15 -26.68 10.03
CA ALA A 42 -11.81 -27.16 8.69
C ALA A 42 -10.31 -27.46 8.53
N ALA A 43 -9.86 -28.55 9.14
CA ALA A 43 -8.49 -29.05 9.06
C ALA A 43 -8.47 -30.57 8.86
N THR A 44 -7.46 -31.07 8.15
CA THR A 44 -7.27 -32.51 7.90
C THR A 44 -6.06 -33.01 8.67
N LEU A 45 -6.23 -34.03 9.51
CA LEU A 45 -5.10 -34.67 10.20
C LEU A 45 -4.21 -35.39 9.17
N LEU A 46 -2.93 -35.01 9.12
CA LEU A 46 -1.94 -35.63 8.24
C LEU A 46 -1.27 -36.83 8.94
N ALA A 47 -0.60 -36.57 10.06
CA ALA A 47 0.09 -37.57 10.86
C ALA A 47 0.35 -37.06 12.28
N GLY A 48 0.19 -37.95 13.28
CA GLY A 48 0.46 -37.62 14.68
C GLY A 48 -0.42 -36.47 15.19
N ASN A 49 0.19 -35.31 15.38
CA ASN A 49 -0.41 -34.07 15.87
C ASN A 49 -0.29 -32.92 14.83
N THR A 50 -0.05 -33.26 13.57
CA THR A 50 0.07 -32.31 12.45
C THR A 50 -1.18 -32.32 11.58
N TYR A 51 -1.70 -31.13 11.32
CA TYR A 51 -2.91 -30.89 10.55
C TYR A 51 -2.61 -30.00 9.33
N SER A 52 -3.20 -30.31 8.19
CA SER A 52 -3.25 -29.42 7.01
C SER A 52 -4.50 -28.55 7.07
N VAL A 53 -4.36 -27.29 6.68
CA VAL A 53 -5.45 -26.30 6.66
C VAL A 53 -5.57 -25.73 5.25
N ASP A 54 -6.76 -25.83 4.66
CA ASP A 54 -7.06 -25.19 3.37
C ASP A 54 -7.34 -23.69 3.57
N ALA A 55 -6.27 -22.90 3.56
CA ALA A 55 -6.33 -21.46 3.76
C ALA A 55 -6.64 -20.67 2.48
N ARG A 56 -7.41 -21.22 1.53
CA ARG A 56 -7.89 -20.47 0.35
C ARG A 56 -8.93 -19.40 0.70
N GLN A 57 -9.56 -19.51 1.86
CA GLN A 57 -10.41 -18.50 2.48
C GLN A 57 -9.98 -18.36 3.95
N PRO A 58 -10.38 -17.30 4.66
CA PRO A 58 -10.18 -17.24 6.10
C PRO A 58 -10.77 -18.47 6.79
N VAL A 59 -9.98 -19.14 7.62
CA VAL A 59 -10.42 -20.30 8.40
C VAL A 59 -10.18 -20.04 9.88
N THR A 60 -11.23 -20.18 10.70
CA THR A 60 -11.10 -20.18 12.15
C THR A 60 -11.16 -21.61 12.66
N LEU A 61 -10.16 -21.99 13.44
CA LEU A 61 -10.02 -23.28 14.10
C LEU A 61 -10.04 -23.07 15.62
N THR A 62 -10.39 -24.11 16.37
CA THR A 62 -10.33 -24.09 17.84
C THR A 62 -9.42 -25.21 18.32
N ALA A 63 -8.31 -24.85 18.96
CA ALA A 63 -7.40 -25.79 19.59
C ALA A 63 -7.73 -25.91 21.08
N THR A 64 -7.97 -27.13 21.56
CA THR A 64 -8.38 -27.41 22.94
C THR A 64 -7.43 -28.37 23.62
N ALA A 65 -6.88 -27.99 24.77
CA ALA A 65 -6.02 -28.82 25.62
C ALA A 65 -6.51 -28.79 27.07
N GLY A 66 -7.15 -29.88 27.52
CA GLY A 66 -7.78 -29.94 28.84
C GLY A 66 -8.93 -28.92 28.97
N GLN A 67 -8.78 -27.95 29.86
CA GLN A 67 -9.77 -26.86 30.08
C GLN A 67 -9.41 -25.57 29.33
N HIS A 68 -8.32 -25.57 28.57
CA HIS A 68 -7.86 -24.40 27.83
C HIS A 68 -8.24 -24.52 26.35
N SER A 69 -8.68 -23.40 25.77
CA SER A 69 -9.06 -23.28 24.37
C SER A 69 -8.40 -22.06 23.76
N LEU A 70 -7.96 -22.16 22.51
CA LEU A 70 -7.39 -21.08 21.72
C LEU A 70 -8.04 -21.08 20.34
N ALA A 71 -8.59 -19.93 19.93
CA ALA A 71 -9.00 -19.75 18.55
C ALA A 71 -7.77 -19.47 17.67
N ILE A 72 -7.72 -20.06 16.49
CA ILE A 72 -6.66 -19.85 15.50
C ILE A 72 -7.33 -19.40 14.20
N LEU A 73 -7.11 -18.14 13.81
CA LEU A 73 -7.54 -17.61 12.52
C LEU A 73 -6.37 -17.72 11.53
N VAL A 74 -6.56 -18.43 10.43
CA VAL A 74 -5.60 -18.48 9.32
C VAL A 74 -6.13 -17.63 8.17
N LEU A 75 -5.40 -16.58 7.81
CA LEU A 75 -5.70 -15.73 6.67
C LEU A 75 -5.03 -16.28 5.39
N PRO A 76 -5.71 -16.25 4.23
CA PRO A 76 -5.06 -16.48 2.94
C PRO A 76 -3.99 -15.41 2.67
N SER A 77 -2.95 -15.76 1.90
CA SER A 77 -1.87 -14.85 1.44
C SER A 77 -2.42 -13.52 0.90
N ARG A 78 -3.42 -13.58 0.02
CA ARG A 78 -4.04 -12.39 -0.59
C ARG A 78 -4.69 -11.40 0.40
N LEU A 79 -5.10 -11.86 1.59
CA LEU A 79 -5.65 -10.98 2.63
C LEU A 79 -4.59 -10.57 3.64
N ALA A 80 -3.44 -11.27 3.70
CA ALA A 80 -2.33 -10.89 4.57
C ALA A 80 -1.79 -9.50 4.21
N ASP A 81 -1.64 -9.22 2.91
CA ASP A 81 -1.18 -7.91 2.41
C ASP A 81 -2.20 -6.77 2.63
N GLN A 82 -3.45 -7.14 2.95
CA GLN A 82 -4.55 -6.21 3.22
C GLN A 82 -4.92 -6.19 4.70
N ALA A 83 -4.19 -6.91 5.56
CA ALA A 83 -4.50 -7.04 6.96
C ALA A 83 -3.87 -5.90 7.76
N TRP A 84 -4.72 -5.16 8.46
CA TRP A 84 -4.35 -4.06 9.35
C TRP A 84 -4.61 -4.49 10.79
N VAL A 85 -3.58 -4.41 11.62
CA VAL A 85 -3.69 -4.63 13.07
C VAL A 85 -3.70 -3.26 13.74
N LEU A 86 -4.87 -2.85 14.23
CA LEU A 86 -5.08 -1.54 14.84
C LEU A 86 -5.10 -1.66 16.36
N GLU A 87 -4.34 -0.81 17.05
CA GLU A 87 -4.35 -0.73 18.50
C GLU A 87 -5.48 0.20 18.96
N THR A 88 -6.48 -0.36 19.63
CA THR A 88 -7.60 0.40 20.22
C THR A 88 -7.48 0.44 21.75
N PRO A 89 -8.23 1.31 22.46
CA PRO A 89 -8.34 1.26 23.91
C PRO A 89 -8.82 -0.10 24.46
N ASP A 90 -9.60 -0.86 23.68
CA ASP A 90 -10.15 -2.16 24.05
C ASP A 90 -9.23 -3.34 23.63
N GLY A 91 -8.07 -3.03 23.04
CA GLY A 91 -7.08 -4.00 22.55
C GLY A 91 -6.93 -3.97 21.03
N ARG A 92 -6.32 -5.02 20.48
CA ARG A 92 -6.07 -5.10 19.03
C ARG A 92 -7.32 -5.48 18.26
N GLU A 93 -7.56 -4.78 17.17
CA GLU A 93 -8.53 -5.15 16.15
C GLU A 93 -7.81 -5.59 14.87
N LEU A 94 -8.40 -6.57 14.18
CA LEU A 94 -7.98 -6.97 12.84
C LEU A 94 -9.00 -6.46 11.83
N VAL A 95 -8.52 -5.66 10.89
CA VAL A 95 -9.28 -5.11 9.77
C VAL A 95 -8.65 -5.59 8.47
N VAL A 96 -9.46 -5.89 7.47
CA VAL A 96 -9.00 -6.19 6.10
C VAL A 96 -9.50 -5.10 5.17
N SER A 97 -8.57 -4.42 4.52
CA SER A 97 -8.81 -3.32 3.58
C SER A 97 -7.66 -3.24 2.56
N ALA A 98 -8.00 -3.10 1.29
CA ALA A 98 -7.03 -2.81 0.23
C ALA A 98 -6.50 -1.37 0.31
N ASP A 99 -7.33 -0.46 0.83
CA ASP A 99 -6.98 0.95 0.98
C ASP A 99 -6.56 1.29 2.42
N PRO A 100 -5.85 2.41 2.66
CA PRO A 100 -5.40 2.80 3.99
C PRO A 100 -6.54 2.97 5.00
N VAL A 101 -6.34 2.40 6.20
CA VAL A 101 -7.24 2.54 7.35
C VAL A 101 -6.49 2.95 8.61
N TRP A 102 -7.17 3.69 9.48
CA TRP A 102 -6.65 4.14 10.77
C TRP A 102 -7.79 4.34 11.78
N LEU A 103 -7.43 4.62 13.03
CA LEU A 103 -8.38 5.07 14.04
C LEU A 103 -8.36 6.60 14.11
N ALA A 104 -9.54 7.21 13.97
CA ALA A 104 -9.72 8.64 14.19
C ALA A 104 -9.51 9.01 15.66
N ALA A 105 -9.41 10.31 15.95
CA ALA A 105 -9.16 10.81 17.30
C ALA A 105 -10.26 10.42 18.32
N ASP A 106 -11.47 10.13 17.85
CA ASP A 106 -12.59 9.65 18.66
C ASP A 106 -12.65 8.11 18.77
N GLY A 107 -11.67 7.40 18.20
CA GLY A 107 -11.57 5.95 18.18
C GLY A 107 -12.38 5.27 17.07
N ALA A 108 -13.09 6.00 16.22
CA ALA A 108 -13.79 5.42 15.08
C ALA A 108 -12.80 4.89 14.04
N LEU A 109 -13.13 3.75 13.41
CA LEU A 109 -12.40 3.30 12.23
C LEU A 109 -12.64 4.29 11.10
N ALA A 110 -11.57 4.73 10.47
CA ALA A 110 -11.60 5.66 9.36
C ALA A 110 -10.64 5.18 8.28
N GLY A 111 -10.81 5.72 7.09
CA GLY A 111 -9.95 5.40 5.97
C GLY A 111 -10.11 6.36 4.82
N ARG A 112 -9.38 6.04 3.76
CA ARG A 112 -9.45 6.70 2.46
C ARG A 112 -9.58 5.63 1.40
N SER A 113 -10.37 5.89 0.35
CA SER A 113 -10.57 4.95 -0.76
C SER A 113 -10.70 5.68 -2.09
N HIS A 114 -10.34 5.03 -3.20
CA HIS A 114 -10.55 5.56 -4.57
C HIS A 114 -12.03 5.47 -5.02
N GLY A 115 -12.95 5.24 -4.08
CA GLY A 115 -14.37 4.99 -4.32
C GLY A 115 -15.05 4.47 -3.05
N SER A 116 -15.98 3.52 -3.21
CA SER A 116 -16.64 2.88 -2.06
C SER A 116 -15.68 1.96 -1.30
N PRO A 117 -15.52 2.14 0.02
CA PRO A 117 -14.57 1.35 0.80
C PRO A 117 -15.03 -0.10 0.96
N GLY A 118 -14.18 -1.04 0.57
CA GLY A 118 -14.35 -2.48 0.82
C GLY A 118 -13.62 -2.89 2.09
N VAL A 119 -14.26 -2.71 3.25
CA VAL A 119 -13.60 -2.92 4.56
C VAL A 119 -14.36 -3.94 5.39
N THR A 120 -13.62 -4.88 5.95
CA THR A 120 -14.18 -5.86 6.89
C THR A 120 -13.39 -5.90 8.18
N ARG A 121 -14.06 -6.17 9.29
CA ARG A 121 -13.47 -6.31 10.63
C ARG A 121 -13.69 -7.73 11.13
N TYR A 122 -12.65 -8.32 11.71
CA TYR A 122 -12.80 -9.64 12.32
C TYR A 122 -13.47 -9.53 13.70
N SER A 123 -14.60 -10.21 13.86
CA SER A 123 -15.29 -10.39 15.14
C SER A 123 -14.85 -11.69 15.79
N ALA A 124 -14.03 -11.61 16.85
CA ALA A 124 -13.58 -12.79 17.59
C ALA A 124 -14.74 -13.56 18.24
N ALA A 125 -15.79 -12.85 18.68
CA ALA A 125 -16.98 -13.45 19.28
C ALA A 125 -17.82 -14.25 18.25
N ALA A 126 -17.92 -13.75 17.02
CA ALA A 126 -18.65 -14.41 15.94
C ALA A 126 -17.76 -15.32 15.06
N ALA A 127 -16.45 -15.33 15.32
CA ALA A 127 -15.42 -16.07 14.57
C ALA A 127 -15.45 -15.83 13.05
N ARG A 128 -15.77 -14.60 12.62
CA ARG A 128 -15.92 -14.24 11.20
C ARG A 128 -15.58 -12.78 10.94
N PHE A 129 -15.37 -12.47 9.66
CA PHE A 129 -15.32 -11.09 9.17
C PHE A 129 -16.74 -10.52 9.02
N GLU A 130 -16.90 -9.28 9.45
CA GLU A 130 -18.13 -8.49 9.33
C GLU A 130 -17.83 -7.23 8.54
N GLU A 131 -18.76 -6.86 7.66
CA GLU A 131 -18.63 -5.66 6.83
C GLU A 131 -18.70 -4.41 7.70
N VAL A 132 -17.80 -3.45 7.43
CA VAL A 132 -17.84 -2.14 8.05
C VAL A 132 -18.70 -1.23 7.19
N VAL A 133 -19.82 -0.77 7.75
CA VAL A 133 -20.62 0.28 7.12
C VAL A 133 -19.86 1.59 7.24
N ALA A 134 -19.41 2.13 6.11
CA ALA A 134 -18.66 3.37 6.04
C ALA A 134 -19.52 4.49 5.45
N ALA A 135 -19.55 5.62 6.14
CA ALA A 135 -20.11 6.84 5.62
C ALA A 135 -18.98 7.64 4.95
N ALA A 136 -19.09 7.82 3.64
CA ALA A 136 -18.20 8.72 2.92
C ALA A 136 -18.37 10.14 3.46
N THR A 137 -17.26 10.78 3.82
CA THR A 137 -17.27 12.19 4.24
C THR A 137 -17.27 13.13 3.04
N ASP A 138 -16.82 12.64 1.88
CA ASP A 138 -16.69 13.40 0.64
C ASP A 138 -17.23 12.59 -0.56
N PRO A 139 -17.71 13.24 -1.62
CA PRO A 139 -18.08 12.54 -2.85
C PRO A 139 -16.81 12.09 -3.58
N GLY A 140 -16.70 10.78 -3.84
CA GLY A 140 -15.59 10.25 -4.62
C GLY A 140 -15.57 10.77 -6.05
N GLN A 141 -14.39 11.20 -6.49
CA GLN A 141 -14.15 11.62 -7.87
C GLN A 141 -13.12 10.68 -8.50
N PRO A 142 -13.30 10.32 -9.79
CA PRO A 142 -12.31 9.52 -10.49
C PRO A 142 -10.99 10.29 -10.59
N GLY A 143 -9.88 9.56 -10.66
CA GLY A 143 -8.59 10.12 -10.99
C GLY A 143 -8.65 10.93 -12.29
N LEU A 144 -7.97 12.07 -12.31
CA LEU A 144 -8.00 12.99 -13.43
C LEU A 144 -6.66 12.98 -14.16
N ARG A 145 -6.70 12.78 -15.48
CA ARG A 145 -5.50 12.89 -16.30
C ARG A 145 -5.00 14.34 -16.33
N VAL A 146 -3.74 14.52 -15.96
CA VAL A 146 -3.04 15.80 -15.99
C VAL A 146 -2.34 15.94 -17.34
N ALA A 147 -2.54 17.07 -18.01
CA ALA A 147 -1.83 17.35 -19.24
C ALA A 147 -0.37 17.71 -18.93
N ALA A 148 0.56 17.14 -19.71
CA ALA A 148 1.98 17.43 -19.60
C ALA A 148 2.48 18.03 -20.93
N GLU A 149 2.89 19.29 -20.90
CA GLU A 149 3.47 19.99 -22.05
C GLU A 149 4.99 19.87 -22.01
N LEU A 150 5.58 19.29 -23.05
CA LEU A 150 7.04 19.23 -23.20
C LEU A 150 7.58 20.63 -23.53
N LEU A 151 8.28 21.25 -22.59
CA LEU A 151 8.95 22.54 -22.78
C LEU A 151 10.34 22.39 -23.40
N ARG A 152 11.04 21.29 -23.04
CA ARG A 152 12.38 21.00 -23.55
C ARG A 152 12.59 19.49 -23.65
N ALA A 153 13.02 19.02 -24.82
CA ALA A 153 13.37 17.62 -25.01
C ALA A 153 14.65 17.26 -24.24
N ALA A 154 14.76 15.99 -23.85
CA ALA A 154 15.99 15.47 -23.23
C ALA A 154 17.15 15.46 -24.24
N MET A 155 18.38 15.48 -23.72
CA MET A 155 19.60 15.30 -24.50
C MET A 155 20.29 13.98 -24.11
N PRO A 156 21.15 13.43 -24.98
CA PRO A 156 21.94 12.24 -24.64
C PRO A 156 22.75 12.41 -23.35
N VAL A 157 22.84 11.36 -22.55
CA VAL A 157 23.55 11.35 -21.26
C VAL A 157 24.81 10.48 -21.32
N PRO A 158 25.82 10.74 -20.48
CA PRO A 158 26.93 9.81 -20.34
C PRO A 158 26.47 8.48 -19.70
N ALA A 159 27.26 7.42 -19.90
CA ALA A 159 27.00 6.12 -19.27
C ALA A 159 27.12 6.15 -17.73
N SER A 160 27.83 7.15 -17.17
CA SER A 160 28.03 7.31 -15.74
C SER A 160 28.25 8.78 -15.41
N PHE A 161 27.80 9.19 -14.22
CA PHE A 161 28.08 10.51 -13.63
C PHE A 161 29.26 10.47 -12.64
N GLY A 162 30.05 9.40 -12.69
CA GLY A 162 31.18 9.14 -11.81
C GLY A 162 30.86 8.09 -10.76
N SER A 163 31.77 7.94 -9.79
CA SER A 163 31.61 7.00 -8.69
C SER A 163 32.10 7.58 -7.37
N LEU A 164 31.40 7.28 -6.28
CA LEU A 164 31.82 7.57 -4.92
C LEU A 164 31.86 6.27 -4.11
N ALA A 165 33.01 5.96 -3.50
CA ALA A 165 33.21 4.73 -2.73
C ALA A 165 32.85 3.43 -3.49
N GLY A 166 33.11 3.39 -4.80
CA GLY A 166 32.83 2.23 -5.67
C GLY A 166 31.36 2.07 -6.06
N ARG A 167 30.52 3.08 -5.82
CA ARG A 167 29.11 3.12 -6.24
C ARG A 167 28.91 4.22 -7.27
N ALA A 168 27.99 4.04 -8.21
CA ALA A 168 27.62 5.09 -9.16
C ALA A 168 27.20 6.36 -8.40
N ALA A 169 27.69 7.51 -8.86
CA ALA A 169 27.32 8.81 -8.31
C ALA A 169 26.02 9.32 -8.96
N ALA A 170 25.23 10.06 -8.18
CA ALA A 170 24.06 10.78 -8.69
C ALA A 170 24.48 11.91 -9.67
N PRO A 171 23.63 12.26 -10.65
CA PRO A 171 23.87 13.42 -11.51
C PRO A 171 23.89 14.71 -10.70
N SER A 172 24.70 15.68 -11.14
CA SER A 172 24.72 17.03 -10.55
C SER A 172 23.55 17.88 -11.06
N ASP A 173 23.29 19.00 -10.39
CA ASP A 173 22.24 19.95 -10.83
C ASP A 173 22.51 20.48 -12.25
N ASP A 174 23.77 20.80 -12.57
CA ASP A 174 24.15 21.24 -13.92
C ASP A 174 23.86 20.19 -15.01
N VAL A 175 24.01 18.91 -14.67
CA VAL A 175 23.64 17.80 -15.56
C VAL A 175 22.13 17.77 -15.77
N MET A 176 21.35 17.87 -14.69
CA MET A 176 19.89 17.88 -14.76
C MET A 176 19.38 19.06 -15.60
N ASP A 177 19.87 20.27 -15.32
CA ASP A 177 19.45 21.50 -16.00
C ASP A 177 19.74 21.47 -17.50
N LYS A 178 20.82 20.81 -17.91
CA LYS A 178 21.22 20.73 -19.32
C LYS A 178 20.58 19.57 -20.07
N LEU A 179 20.46 18.40 -19.45
CA LEU A 179 20.22 17.15 -20.18
C LEU A 179 18.81 16.58 -19.97
N ALA A 180 18.12 16.90 -18.87
CA ALA A 180 16.79 16.36 -18.61
C ALA A 180 15.74 16.89 -19.60
N ALA A 181 14.73 16.08 -19.94
CA ALA A 181 13.49 16.62 -20.50
C ALA A 181 12.78 17.48 -19.44
N VAL A 182 12.10 18.54 -19.86
CA VAL A 182 11.32 19.41 -18.97
C VAL A 182 9.88 19.44 -19.44
N TYR A 183 8.97 19.11 -18.53
CA TYR A 183 7.52 19.14 -18.75
C TYR A 183 6.87 20.15 -17.82
N ARG A 184 5.87 20.87 -18.30
CA ARG A 184 4.92 21.62 -17.47
C ARG A 184 3.68 20.79 -17.25
N LEU A 185 3.28 20.62 -15.99
CA LEU A 185 2.09 19.86 -15.61
C LEU A 185 0.92 20.82 -15.38
N ASP A 186 -0.19 20.61 -16.08
CA ASP A 186 -1.41 21.42 -15.93
C ASP A 186 -2.29 20.89 -14.79
N LEU A 187 -2.09 21.45 -13.60
CA LEU A 187 -2.89 21.16 -12.42
C LEU A 187 -4.02 22.16 -12.20
N THR A 188 -4.37 22.99 -13.19
CA THR A 188 -5.49 23.94 -13.03
C THR A 188 -6.81 23.23 -12.72
N VAL A 189 -6.97 22.02 -13.25
CA VAL A 189 -8.09 21.12 -12.96
C VAL A 189 -8.14 20.61 -11.51
N ALA A 190 -7.02 20.65 -10.77
CA ALA A 190 -6.96 20.26 -9.37
C ALA A 190 -7.61 21.30 -8.44
N SER A 191 -7.66 22.57 -8.88
CA SER A 191 -8.18 23.70 -8.09
C SER A 191 -9.69 23.66 -7.85
N THR A 192 -10.43 22.80 -8.54
CA THR A 192 -11.89 22.65 -8.41
C THR A 192 -12.32 21.69 -7.30
N SER A 193 -11.38 20.92 -6.75
CA SER A 193 -11.62 19.91 -5.70
C SER A 193 -11.13 20.47 -4.36
N GLY A 194 -12.07 20.96 -3.54
CA GLY A 194 -11.75 21.47 -2.21
C GLY A 194 -11.21 20.40 -1.27
N GLY A 195 -10.20 20.75 -0.47
CA GLY A 195 -9.85 20.17 0.85
C GLY A 195 -9.49 18.68 0.97
N GLY A 196 -9.72 17.86 -0.05
CA GLY A 196 -9.47 16.42 -0.03
C GLY A 196 -8.00 16.07 -0.24
N HIS A 197 -7.61 14.87 0.18
CA HIS A 197 -6.28 14.33 -0.07
C HIS A 197 -6.13 13.95 -1.54
N THR A 198 -5.07 14.44 -2.16
CA THR A 198 -4.80 14.17 -3.57
C THR A 198 -3.36 13.76 -3.78
N GLU A 199 -3.17 12.82 -4.69
CA GLU A 199 -1.86 12.29 -5.05
C GLU A 199 -1.63 12.48 -6.53
N LEU A 200 -0.46 13.00 -6.88
CA LEU A 200 0.02 13.03 -8.24
C LEU A 200 0.77 11.73 -8.52
N GLU A 201 0.19 10.86 -9.34
CA GLU A 201 0.81 9.64 -9.81
C GLU A 201 1.43 9.87 -11.20
N ILE A 202 2.74 9.67 -11.29
CA ILE A 202 3.53 9.89 -12.49
C ILE A 202 4.09 8.55 -12.95
N ALA A 203 3.62 8.02 -14.07
CA ALA A 203 4.26 6.90 -14.73
C ALA A 203 5.34 7.44 -15.69
N TRP A 204 6.60 7.19 -15.35
CA TRP A 204 7.76 7.71 -16.08
C TRP A 204 8.83 6.65 -16.19
N ALA A 205 9.83 6.93 -17.04
CA ALA A 205 11.07 6.17 -17.08
C ALA A 205 12.25 7.09 -17.41
N GLY A 206 13.36 6.88 -16.72
CA GLY A 206 14.56 7.70 -16.79
C GLY A 206 15.58 7.24 -15.75
N ASP A 207 16.58 8.06 -15.47
CA ASP A 207 17.52 7.84 -14.37
C ASP A 207 16.98 8.51 -13.10
N VAL A 208 16.76 9.82 -13.20
CA VAL A 208 16.25 10.67 -12.12
C VAL A 208 15.12 11.55 -12.62
N ALA A 209 14.05 11.64 -11.83
CA ALA A 209 13.03 12.67 -11.98
C ALA A 209 13.13 13.70 -10.85
N ARG A 210 12.83 14.96 -11.15
CA ARG A 210 12.75 16.07 -10.18
C ARG A 210 11.46 16.84 -10.38
N LEU A 211 10.76 17.12 -9.28
CA LEU A 211 9.54 17.93 -9.28
C LEU A 211 9.84 19.31 -8.70
N PHE A 212 9.44 20.35 -9.43
CA PHE A 212 9.54 21.73 -9.00
C PHE A 212 8.16 22.34 -8.86
N VAL A 213 7.98 23.16 -7.83
CA VAL A 213 6.79 23.97 -7.58
C VAL A 213 7.21 25.42 -7.47
N ASP A 214 6.71 26.27 -8.36
CA ASP A 214 7.07 27.69 -8.46
C ASP A 214 8.61 27.90 -8.46
N GLY A 215 9.32 27.02 -9.19
CA GLY A 215 10.78 27.03 -9.31
C GLY A 215 11.57 26.41 -8.15
N THR A 216 10.89 25.90 -7.11
CA THR A 216 11.54 25.24 -5.96
C THR A 216 11.52 23.73 -6.13
N LEU A 217 12.68 23.07 -6.02
CA LEU A 217 12.75 21.61 -6.00
C LEU A 217 12.08 21.08 -4.74
N VAL A 218 10.97 20.36 -4.89
CA VAL A 218 10.20 19.82 -3.75
C VAL A 218 10.45 18.33 -3.54
N ALA A 219 10.76 17.59 -4.61
CA ALA A 219 11.01 16.16 -4.53
C ALA A 219 11.87 15.68 -5.71
N ASP A 220 12.59 14.58 -5.51
CA ASP A 220 13.30 13.85 -6.55
C ASP A 220 13.17 12.34 -6.34
N ARG A 221 13.41 11.57 -7.42
CA ARG A 221 13.35 10.12 -7.36
C ARG A 221 14.22 9.45 -8.43
N PHE A 222 14.96 8.41 -8.03
CA PHE A 222 15.58 7.46 -8.96
C PHE A 222 14.55 6.45 -9.49
N TRP A 223 14.65 6.12 -10.76
CA TRP A 223 13.69 5.20 -11.38
C TRP A 223 13.97 3.74 -11.01
N ASP A 224 12.92 3.05 -10.55
CA ASP A 224 12.94 1.62 -10.22
C ASP A 224 11.90 0.81 -11.02
N GLY A 225 11.20 1.45 -11.96
CA GLY A 225 10.12 0.85 -12.75
C GLY A 225 8.71 1.10 -12.21
N SER A 226 8.56 1.59 -10.98
CA SER A 226 7.26 1.92 -10.40
C SER A 226 6.87 3.39 -10.65
N PRO A 227 5.57 3.72 -10.65
CA PRO A 227 5.12 5.10 -10.75
C PRO A 227 5.56 5.91 -9.52
N TRP A 228 5.72 7.21 -9.70
CA TRP A 228 6.01 8.14 -8.63
C TRP A 228 4.73 8.77 -8.11
N VAL A 229 4.38 8.42 -6.87
CA VAL A 229 3.23 8.96 -6.15
C VAL A 229 3.71 10.07 -5.23
N ILE A 230 3.08 11.24 -5.32
CA ILE A 230 3.41 12.44 -4.55
C ILE A 230 2.12 13.00 -3.96
N GLU A 231 2.01 13.08 -2.64
CA GLU A 231 0.89 13.79 -1.99
C GLU A 231 1.06 15.29 -2.25
N THR A 232 0.06 15.93 -2.86
CA THR A 232 0.20 17.28 -3.41
C THR A 232 0.28 18.37 -2.33
N HIS A 233 -0.39 18.18 -1.20
CA HIS A 233 -0.36 19.09 -0.06
C HIS A 233 1.00 19.02 0.64
N ASP A 234 1.55 17.83 0.88
CA ASP A 234 2.85 17.62 1.50
C ASP A 234 4.00 18.10 0.60
N ALA A 235 3.82 17.97 -0.73
CA ALA A 235 4.71 18.58 -1.72
C ALA A 235 4.54 20.11 -1.85
N GLY A 236 3.58 20.69 -1.11
CA GLY A 236 3.36 22.14 -1.09
C GLY A 236 2.90 22.70 -2.43
N ILE A 237 2.03 21.98 -3.16
CA ILE A 237 1.47 22.41 -4.44
C ILE A 237 0.14 23.17 -4.20
N PRO A 238 0.13 24.51 -4.11
CA PRO A 238 -1.11 25.24 -3.99
C PRO A 238 -1.87 25.25 -5.33
N ALA A 239 -3.17 25.57 -5.25
CA ALA A 239 -3.99 25.79 -6.44
C ALA A 239 -3.37 26.89 -7.33
N GLY A 240 -3.13 26.55 -8.61
CA GLY A 240 -2.59 27.47 -9.60
C GLY A 240 -1.06 27.61 -9.60
N ALA A 241 -0.33 26.83 -8.80
CA ALA A 241 1.14 26.78 -8.86
C ALA A 241 1.65 26.35 -10.24
N GLU A 242 2.82 26.85 -10.62
CA GLU A 242 3.57 26.27 -11.72
C GLU A 242 4.26 25.00 -11.26
N VAL A 243 3.92 23.87 -11.88
CA VAL A 243 4.55 22.58 -11.58
C VAL A 243 5.36 22.10 -12.78
N LEU A 244 6.66 21.92 -12.58
CA LEU A 244 7.58 21.42 -13.60
C LEU A 244 8.13 20.06 -13.18
N LEU A 245 8.17 19.13 -14.15
CA LEU A 245 8.80 17.84 -14.02
C LEU A 245 10.03 17.79 -14.92
N GLN A 246 11.20 17.53 -14.33
CA GLN A 246 12.39 17.17 -15.07
C GLN A 246 12.56 15.64 -15.08
N VAL A 247 12.87 15.05 -16.23
CA VAL A 247 13.21 13.62 -16.36
C VAL A 247 14.55 13.49 -17.08
N LEU A 248 15.57 13.04 -16.37
CA LEU A 248 16.88 12.73 -16.95
C LEU A 248 16.83 11.35 -17.60
N PRO A 249 17.34 11.18 -18.84
CA PRO A 249 17.42 9.88 -19.47
C PRO A 249 18.32 8.91 -18.70
N LEU A 250 17.97 7.62 -18.72
CA LEU A 250 18.82 6.54 -18.23
C LEU A 250 19.60 5.94 -19.38
N SER A 251 20.93 6.04 -19.33
CA SER A 251 21.76 5.46 -20.37
C SER A 251 21.60 3.94 -20.43
N LYS A 252 21.52 3.41 -21.66
CA LYS A 252 21.57 1.96 -21.89
C LYS A 252 22.90 1.34 -21.43
N ALA A 253 23.97 2.12 -21.42
CA ALA A 253 25.28 1.70 -20.97
C ALA A 253 25.51 1.90 -19.45
N ALA A 254 24.53 2.39 -18.71
CA ALA A 254 24.67 2.61 -17.28
C ALA A 254 24.74 1.29 -16.50
N GLU A 255 25.74 1.16 -15.63
CA GLU A 255 25.95 -0.01 -14.75
C GLU A 255 25.13 0.12 -13.46
N VAL A 256 23.81 0.32 -13.60
CA VAL A 256 22.85 0.38 -12.49
C VAL A 256 22.02 -0.89 -12.43
N GLY A 257 21.74 -1.37 -11.22
CA GLY A 257 20.87 -2.51 -10.98
C GLY A 257 19.41 -2.06 -10.97
N LEU A 258 18.57 -2.70 -11.79
CA LEU A 258 17.13 -2.45 -11.87
C LEU A 258 16.35 -3.72 -11.55
N PRO A 259 15.11 -3.60 -11.02
CA PRO A 259 14.17 -4.72 -11.02
C PRO A 259 13.96 -5.28 -12.44
N ALA A 260 13.65 -6.58 -12.54
CA ALA A 260 13.63 -7.30 -13.82
C ALA A 260 12.76 -6.62 -14.89
N ALA A 261 11.53 -6.23 -14.55
CA ALA A 261 10.63 -5.55 -15.49
C ALA A 261 11.16 -4.17 -15.94
N ALA A 262 11.81 -3.42 -15.06
CA ALA A 262 12.42 -2.14 -15.39
C ALA A 262 13.65 -2.32 -16.29
N GLN A 263 14.45 -3.36 -16.03
CA GLN A 263 15.58 -3.75 -16.88
C GLN A 263 15.10 -4.13 -18.29
N GLU A 264 14.07 -4.96 -18.41
CA GLU A 264 13.48 -5.33 -19.70
C GLU A 264 13.01 -4.10 -20.48
N ARG A 265 12.35 -3.15 -19.80
CA ARG A 265 11.92 -1.90 -20.41
C ARG A 265 13.11 -1.08 -20.93
N ARG A 266 14.19 -0.97 -20.16
CA ARG A 266 15.43 -0.30 -20.63
C ARG A 266 16.04 -1.01 -21.83
N ASP A 267 16.07 -2.34 -21.83
CA ASP A 267 16.68 -3.10 -22.92
C ASP A 267 15.88 -3.05 -24.22
N SER A 268 14.56 -2.83 -24.13
CA SER A 268 13.63 -2.73 -25.26
C SER A 268 13.85 -1.50 -26.14
N VAL A 269 14.49 -0.44 -25.63
CA VAL A 269 14.78 0.78 -26.38
C VAL A 269 16.22 0.77 -26.92
N ALA A 270 16.44 1.39 -28.09
CA ALA A 270 17.75 1.37 -28.74
C ALA A 270 18.78 2.31 -28.09
N GLY A 271 18.33 3.41 -27.49
CA GLY A 271 19.17 4.46 -26.88
C GLY A 271 18.88 4.67 -25.40
N ASP A 272 19.19 5.87 -24.91
CA ASP A 272 18.91 6.26 -23.53
C ASP A 272 17.39 6.29 -23.29
N LEU A 273 16.96 5.67 -22.19
CA LEU A 273 15.56 5.56 -21.81
C LEU A 273 15.09 6.89 -21.19
N ALA A 274 14.14 7.56 -21.84
CA ALA A 274 13.42 8.70 -21.28
C ALA A 274 11.96 8.65 -21.74
N ALA A 275 11.03 8.57 -20.79
CA ALA A 275 9.60 8.52 -21.08
C ALA A 275 8.79 9.19 -19.97
N LEU A 276 7.69 9.81 -20.37
CA LEU A 276 6.59 10.22 -19.50
C LEU A 276 5.33 9.59 -20.10
N ASP A 277 4.82 8.55 -19.45
CA ASP A 277 3.73 7.73 -19.98
C ASP A 277 2.37 8.33 -19.59
N THR A 278 2.16 8.53 -18.29
CA THR A 278 0.96 9.12 -17.73
C THR A 278 1.28 10.03 -16.54
N VAL A 279 0.41 11.01 -16.35
CA VAL A 279 0.36 11.84 -15.16
C VAL A 279 -1.11 11.89 -14.76
N GLU A 280 -1.42 11.44 -13.56
CA GLU A 280 -2.78 11.36 -13.03
C GLU A 280 -2.84 12.01 -11.66
N LEU A 281 -3.91 12.75 -11.41
CA LEU A 281 -4.24 13.28 -10.10
C LEU A 281 -5.32 12.39 -9.50
N ILE A 282 -4.93 11.59 -8.52
CA ILE A 282 -5.80 10.69 -7.79
C ILE A 282 -6.42 11.45 -6.62
N GLN A 283 -7.74 11.32 -6.45
CA GLN A 283 -8.47 11.91 -5.34
C GLN A 283 -8.95 10.81 -4.40
N TRP A 284 -8.65 10.99 -3.13
CA TRP A 284 -9.05 10.04 -2.10
C TRP A 284 -10.36 10.48 -1.47
N THR A 285 -11.30 9.54 -1.38
CA THR A 285 -12.55 9.71 -0.63
C THR A 285 -12.29 9.33 0.82
N SER A 286 -12.38 10.28 1.73
CA SER A 286 -12.33 9.97 3.15
C SER A 286 -13.65 9.37 3.61
N TRP A 287 -13.58 8.47 4.58
CA TRP A 287 -14.76 7.86 5.19
C TRP A 287 -14.51 7.54 6.66
N THR A 288 -15.59 7.46 7.41
CA THR A 288 -15.61 6.98 8.80
C THR A 288 -16.63 5.86 8.94
N ALA A 289 -16.30 4.86 9.75
CA ALA A 289 -17.23 3.80 10.08
C ALA A 289 -18.41 4.38 10.86
N GLU A 290 -19.63 4.01 10.46
CA GLU A 290 -20.80 4.30 11.25
C GLU A 290 -20.68 3.59 12.59
N ARG A 291 -20.93 4.30 13.68
CA ARG A 291 -21.04 3.62 14.98
C ARG A 291 -22.27 2.74 14.93
N THR A 292 -22.08 1.42 14.87
CA THR A 292 -23.13 0.47 15.21
C THR A 292 -23.58 0.80 16.63
N GLY A 293 -24.79 1.35 16.74
CA GLY A 293 -25.29 1.91 17.99
C GLY A 293 -25.12 0.94 19.16
N GLN A 294 -24.39 1.38 20.20
CA GLN A 294 -24.73 0.96 21.55
C GLN A 294 -26.19 1.33 21.76
N GLY A 295 -27.02 0.33 22.06
CA GLY A 295 -28.44 0.51 22.32
C GLY A 295 -28.67 1.72 23.22
N GLY A 296 -29.47 2.67 22.73
CA GLY A 296 -29.92 3.80 23.53
C GLY A 296 -30.56 3.30 24.83
N PRO A 297 -30.42 4.05 25.94
CA PRO A 297 -31.00 3.66 27.20
C PRO A 297 -32.51 3.51 27.04
N CYS A 298 -33.02 2.35 27.42
CA CYS A 298 -34.44 2.10 27.58
C CYS A 298 -34.99 3.17 28.55
N MET A 299 -35.75 4.14 28.04
CA MET A 299 -36.50 5.04 28.91
C MET A 299 -37.71 4.27 29.47
N ALA A 300 -37.80 4.34 30.79
CA ALA A 300 -38.80 3.72 31.65
C ALA A 300 -40.24 4.18 31.36
#